data_AF-A0A7C8YVY6-F1
#
_entry.id   AF-A0A7C8YVY6-F1
#
_cell.length_a   1.000
_cell.length_b   1.000
_cell.length_c   1.000
_cell.angle_alpha   90.00
_cell.angle_beta   90.00
_cell.angle_gamma   90.00
#
_symmetry.space_group_name_H-M   'P 1'
#
loop_
_entity.id
_entity.type
_entity.pdbx_description
1 polymer ?
#
loop_
_entity_poly.entity_id
_entity_poly.type
_entity_poly.pdbx_seq_one_letter_code
_entity_poly.pdbx_strand_id
1 'polypeptide(L)'
;MDASKLPPEILLEEILPRLPAKSLLRFKCVCKSFQTLISTPQFIHRHLRHCLSSDADRLLILAGRHGGVYSYHLDSSEFPTARLPLRRNIKDGSCDGPSLIGSCNGLVCISTPLPSLIIFNPSTGSNKEIIHGRNRSLLGSGTKYGFGFDDINDDYKVVRLTSAYPIDLDLYKFEAIREVEVYSFRSGYWDLIEGPYNQDLMMRTENGALIDNHLVHWRFWSVSYGRFRIGCFDLRNNRWSDVPLPVNYLGNGSDCGGVGHCGDHSDELIILVYFGVLDECLCLLTENLNRMGEYDLWVMKEYGVKESWVKLVSISLADVHLRTQISPLAYAKGSRNELLILRKDSKSKIFWYNIRDKTCRLADIRGVAPYSMVCICKGSLVGIPRCLFSNGA
;
A
#
# COMPACT_ATOMS: atom_id res chain seq x y z
N MET A 1 -9.68 -31.98 28.68
CA MET A 1 -11.01 -31.69 28.10
C MET A 1 -11.09 -32.45 26.80
N ASP A 2 -12.08 -33.32 26.68
CA ASP A 2 -12.31 -34.09 25.47
C ASP A 2 -12.88 -33.17 24.39
N ALA A 3 -12.18 -33.04 23.26
CA ALA A 3 -12.56 -32.12 22.17
C ALA A 3 -13.89 -32.50 21.50
N SER A 4 -14.43 -33.69 21.82
CA SER A 4 -15.70 -34.23 21.33
C SER A 4 -16.96 -33.54 21.87
N LYS A 5 -16.85 -32.58 22.80
CA LYS A 5 -18.00 -31.91 23.46
C LYS A 5 -18.24 -30.45 23.07
N LEU A 6 -17.50 -29.90 22.11
CA LEU A 6 -17.77 -28.53 21.67
C LEU A 6 -19.02 -28.47 20.77
N PRO A 7 -20.01 -27.60 21.05
CA PRO A 7 -21.11 -27.36 20.15
C PRO A 7 -20.58 -26.98 18.75
N PRO A 8 -21.10 -27.61 17.67
CA PRO A 8 -20.69 -27.29 16.31
C PRO A 8 -20.75 -25.79 16.04
N GLU A 9 -21.78 -25.10 16.52
CA GLU A 9 -21.96 -23.67 16.32
C GLU A 9 -20.78 -22.86 16.86
N ILE A 10 -20.25 -23.19 18.05
CA ILE A 10 -19.10 -22.48 18.64
C ILE A 10 -17.83 -22.73 17.81
N LEU A 11 -17.62 -23.97 17.37
CA LEU A 11 -16.48 -24.29 16.51
C LEU A 11 -16.54 -23.48 15.19
N LEU A 12 -17.72 -23.41 14.59
CA LEU A 12 -17.96 -22.83 13.28
C LEU A 12 -17.97 -21.30 13.28
N GLU A 13 -18.54 -20.69 14.32
CA GLU A 13 -18.78 -19.25 14.41
C GLU A 13 -17.62 -18.53 15.12
N GLU A 14 -17.00 -19.16 16.12
CA GLU A 14 -16.05 -18.48 17.01
C GLU A 14 -14.61 -18.97 16.86
N ILE A 15 -14.40 -20.27 16.57
CA ILE A 15 -13.04 -20.84 16.57
C ILE A 15 -12.44 -20.81 15.17
N LEU A 16 -13.06 -21.49 14.20
CA LEU A 16 -12.51 -21.62 12.85
C LEU A 16 -12.29 -20.25 12.17
N PRO A 17 -13.23 -19.28 12.24
CA PRO A 17 -13.04 -17.97 11.59
C PRO A 17 -11.87 -17.15 12.15
N ARG A 18 -11.33 -17.50 13.33
CA ARG A 18 -10.18 -16.82 13.95
C ARG A 18 -8.84 -17.47 13.61
N LEU A 19 -8.84 -18.61 12.92
CA LEU A 19 -7.62 -19.29 12.53
C LEU A 19 -6.96 -18.63 11.32
N PRO A 20 -5.61 -18.70 11.20
CA PRO A 20 -4.90 -18.27 10.01
C PRO A 20 -5.44 -18.95 8.74
N ALA A 21 -5.48 -18.22 7.64
CA ALA A 21 -6.04 -18.71 6.36
C ALA A 21 -5.36 -20.02 5.92
N LYS A 22 -4.05 -20.13 6.10
CA LYS A 22 -3.29 -21.35 5.78
C LYS A 22 -3.69 -22.57 6.60
N SER A 23 -4.01 -22.39 7.88
CA SER A 23 -4.50 -23.47 8.73
C SER A 23 -5.84 -23.97 8.24
N LEU A 24 -6.74 -23.05 7.88
CA LEU A 24 -8.06 -23.38 7.32
C LEU A 24 -7.95 -24.11 5.98
N LEU A 25 -7.02 -23.72 5.12
CA LEU A 25 -6.72 -24.42 3.87
C LEU A 25 -6.21 -25.86 4.09
N ARG A 26 -5.56 -26.15 5.23
CA ARG A 26 -5.20 -27.53 5.60
C ARG A 26 -6.40 -28.29 6.15
N PHE A 27 -7.28 -27.62 6.90
CA PHE A 27 -8.49 -28.24 7.47
C PHE A 27 -9.51 -28.66 6.41
N LYS A 28 -9.53 -27.97 5.29
CA LYS A 28 -10.20 -28.39 4.05
C LYS A 28 -9.87 -29.84 3.65
N CYS A 29 -8.65 -30.32 3.91
CA CYS A 29 -8.23 -31.68 3.59
C CYS A 29 -8.60 -32.74 4.66
N VAL A 30 -9.14 -32.33 5.81
CA VAL A 30 -9.44 -33.24 6.93
C VAL A 30 -10.74 -34.00 6.70
N CYS A 31 -11.82 -33.31 6.31
CA CYS A 31 -13.10 -33.95 6.00
C CYS A 31 -13.96 -33.11 5.04
N LYS A 32 -14.94 -33.74 4.39
CA LYS A 32 -15.85 -33.08 3.44
C LYS A 32 -16.65 -31.95 4.10
N SER A 33 -17.05 -32.10 5.36
CA SER A 33 -17.78 -31.06 6.09
C SER A 33 -16.96 -29.78 6.23
N PHE A 34 -15.69 -29.89 6.61
CA PHE A 34 -14.77 -28.73 6.66
C PHE A 34 -14.50 -28.16 5.28
N GLN A 35 -14.28 -29.00 4.27
CA GLN A 35 -14.12 -28.55 2.89
C GLN A 35 -15.29 -27.69 2.42
N THR A 36 -16.52 -28.18 2.61
CA THR A 36 -17.74 -27.48 2.21
C THR A 36 -17.90 -26.19 2.98
N LEU A 37 -17.82 -26.23 4.31
CA LEU A 37 -17.99 -25.08 5.18
C LEU A 37 -17.00 -23.95 4.87
N ILE A 38 -15.70 -24.25 4.87
CA ILE A 38 -14.64 -23.24 4.72
C ILE A 38 -14.66 -22.64 3.31
N SER A 39 -15.33 -23.30 2.37
CA SER A 39 -15.52 -22.81 1.00
C SER A 39 -16.79 -21.97 0.81
N THR A 40 -17.66 -21.87 1.83
CA THR A 40 -18.88 -21.06 1.73
C THR A 40 -18.56 -19.55 1.77
N PRO A 41 -19.28 -18.71 1.00
CA PRO A 41 -19.12 -17.26 1.05
C PRO A 41 -19.33 -16.68 2.45
N GLN A 42 -20.29 -17.20 3.21
CA GLN A 42 -20.59 -16.75 4.57
C GLN A 42 -19.39 -16.95 5.50
N PHE A 43 -18.75 -18.13 5.45
CA PHE A 43 -17.57 -18.41 6.24
C PHE A 43 -16.40 -17.53 5.84
N ILE A 44 -16.15 -17.36 4.53
CA ILE A 44 -15.06 -16.52 4.02
C ILE A 44 -15.24 -15.06 4.46
N HIS A 45 -16.46 -14.53 4.40
CA HIS A 45 -16.75 -13.16 4.84
C HIS A 45 -16.55 -12.99 6.35
N ARG A 46 -16.98 -13.96 7.15
CA ARG A 46 -16.78 -13.95 8.60
C ARG A 46 -15.30 -14.04 8.95
N HIS A 47 -14.57 -14.95 8.31
CA HIS A 47 -13.11 -15.09 8.43
C HIS A 47 -12.41 -13.78 8.10
N LEU A 48 -12.77 -13.14 6.98
CA LEU A 48 -12.20 -11.87 6.57
C LEU A 48 -12.43 -10.77 7.62
N ARG A 49 -13.66 -10.62 8.11
CA ARG A 49 -13.97 -9.63 9.17
C ARG A 49 -13.09 -9.82 10.40
N HIS A 50 -12.89 -11.07 10.84
CA HIS A 50 -11.99 -11.36 11.95
C HIS A 50 -10.54 -11.00 11.62
N CYS A 51 -10.04 -11.36 10.45
CA CYS A 51 -8.67 -11.02 10.03
C CYS A 51 -8.42 -9.51 9.95
N LEU A 52 -9.41 -8.72 9.52
CA LEU A 52 -9.30 -7.27 9.48
C LEU A 52 -9.23 -6.69 10.91
N SER A 53 -10.13 -7.13 11.80
CA SER A 53 -10.17 -6.66 13.20
C SER A 53 -9.04 -7.17 14.11
N SER A 54 -8.22 -8.11 13.64
CA SER A 54 -7.24 -8.83 14.46
C SER A 54 -5.82 -8.54 14.01
N ASP A 55 -4.88 -8.50 14.96
CA ASP A 55 -3.44 -8.41 14.67
C ASP A 55 -2.83 -9.77 14.23
N ALA A 56 -3.68 -10.77 13.99
CA ALA A 56 -3.29 -12.10 13.53
C ALA A 56 -3.06 -12.17 12.00
N ASP A 57 -2.27 -13.16 11.59
CA ASP A 57 -2.03 -13.54 10.19
C ASP A 57 -1.62 -12.39 9.26
N ARG A 58 -0.73 -11.51 9.74
CA ARG A 58 -0.16 -10.43 8.95
C ARG A 58 0.96 -10.94 8.06
N LEU A 59 0.93 -10.51 6.81
CA LEU A 59 1.86 -10.91 5.77
C LEU A 59 2.67 -9.70 5.30
N LEU A 60 3.97 -9.90 5.17
CA LEU A 60 4.88 -8.97 4.51
C LEU A 60 5.03 -9.41 3.06
N ILE A 61 4.75 -8.50 2.12
CA ILE A 61 4.82 -8.77 0.69
C ILE A 61 5.98 -7.99 0.09
N LEU A 62 6.88 -8.68 -0.61
CA LEU A 62 8.09 -8.11 -1.22
C LEU A 62 8.06 -8.31 -2.72
N ALA A 63 8.24 -7.23 -3.49
CA ALA A 63 8.51 -7.31 -4.92
C ALA A 63 10.02 -7.27 -5.16
N GLY A 64 10.55 -8.40 -5.61
CA GLY A 64 11.94 -8.56 -6.00
C GLY A 64 12.24 -7.83 -7.30
N ARG A 65 13.44 -7.22 -7.40
CA ARG A 65 13.90 -6.53 -8.61
C ARG A 65 14.01 -7.43 -9.84
N HIS A 66 14.02 -8.75 -9.65
CA HIS A 66 14.01 -9.76 -10.72
C HIS A 66 12.60 -10.09 -11.22
N GLY A 67 11.56 -9.50 -10.65
CA GLY A 67 10.16 -9.73 -11.02
C GLY A 67 9.37 -10.64 -10.08
N GLY A 68 10.02 -11.45 -9.23
CA GLY A 68 9.29 -12.31 -8.31
C GLY A 68 8.62 -11.53 -7.18
N VAL A 69 7.43 -11.97 -6.77
CA VAL A 69 6.72 -11.45 -5.59
C VAL A 69 6.70 -12.52 -4.52
N TYR A 70 7.00 -12.13 -3.28
CA TYR A 70 7.21 -13.03 -2.16
C TYR A 70 6.33 -12.61 -0.99
N SER A 71 5.75 -13.58 -0.30
CA SER A 71 5.00 -13.39 0.93
C SER A 71 5.74 -14.03 2.09
N TYR A 72 5.73 -13.38 3.26
CA TYR A 72 6.26 -13.87 4.52
C TYR A 72 5.20 -13.66 5.61
N HIS A 73 5.14 -14.53 6.62
CA HIS A 73 4.46 -14.15 7.87
C HIS A 73 5.34 -13.12 8.59
N LEU A 74 4.78 -11.94 8.85
CA LEU A 74 5.53 -10.76 9.29
C LEU A 74 6.37 -11.01 10.55
N ASP A 75 5.80 -11.68 11.55
CA ASP A 75 6.41 -11.81 12.87
C ASP A 75 7.16 -13.13 13.10
N SER A 76 7.07 -14.09 12.17
CA SER A 76 7.46 -15.47 12.48
C SER A 76 8.11 -16.26 11.35
N SER A 77 8.33 -15.66 10.17
CA SER A 77 8.88 -16.36 9.02
C SER A 77 10.13 -15.70 8.48
N GLU A 78 11.26 -16.42 8.53
CA GLU A 78 12.50 -16.02 7.87
C GLU A 78 12.48 -16.31 6.37
N PHE A 79 11.67 -17.28 5.93
CA PHE A 79 11.59 -17.74 4.54
C PHE A 79 10.22 -17.44 3.92
N PRO A 80 10.14 -17.32 2.59
CA PRO A 80 8.89 -16.98 1.93
C PRO A 80 7.87 -18.11 2.07
N THR A 81 6.67 -17.73 2.47
CA THR A 81 5.51 -18.60 2.67
C THR A 81 4.72 -18.82 1.38
N ALA A 82 4.85 -17.92 0.42
CA ALA A 82 4.36 -18.08 -0.95
C ALA A 82 5.24 -17.27 -1.92
N ARG A 83 5.30 -17.69 -3.17
CA ARG A 83 6.05 -17.03 -4.24
C ARG A 83 5.21 -17.00 -5.50
N LEU A 84 5.12 -15.81 -6.11
CA LEU A 84 4.55 -15.60 -7.42
C LEU A 84 5.69 -15.23 -8.39
N PRO A 85 6.14 -16.15 -9.25
CA PRO A 85 7.12 -15.83 -10.28
C PRO A 85 6.45 -14.98 -11.37
N LEU A 86 6.93 -13.76 -11.59
CA LEU A 86 6.51 -12.97 -12.76
C LEU A 86 7.54 -13.13 -13.87
N ARG A 87 7.04 -13.34 -15.09
CA ARG A 87 7.90 -13.44 -16.27
C ARG A 87 8.49 -12.07 -16.56
N ARG A 88 9.82 -11.99 -16.55
CA ARG A 88 10.53 -10.81 -17.07
C ARG A 88 10.80 -11.07 -18.55
N ASN A 89 10.23 -10.27 -19.45
CA ASN A 89 10.73 -10.21 -20.82
C ASN A 89 11.98 -9.32 -20.79
N ILE A 90 13.15 -9.95 -20.67
CA ILE A 90 14.48 -9.32 -20.60
C ILE A 90 14.92 -8.87 -22.01
N LYS A 91 14.08 -8.13 -22.74
CA LYS A 91 14.47 -7.65 -24.08
C LYS A 91 14.85 -6.18 -24.13
N ASP A 92 14.38 -5.37 -23.20
CA ASP A 92 14.77 -3.96 -23.12
C ASP A 92 15.32 -3.67 -21.74
N GLY A 93 16.45 -2.98 -21.66
CA GLY A 93 17.13 -2.55 -20.44
C GLY A 93 16.33 -1.58 -19.56
N SER A 94 15.00 -1.62 -19.61
CA SER A 94 14.09 -0.94 -18.71
C SER A 94 14.21 -1.50 -17.29
N CYS A 95 14.29 -0.59 -16.33
CA CYS A 95 14.44 -0.86 -14.91
C CYS A 95 13.12 -1.23 -14.23
N ASP A 96 12.02 -1.33 -14.97
CA ASP A 96 10.69 -1.42 -14.39
C ASP A 96 10.35 -2.88 -14.09
N GLY A 97 10.54 -3.24 -12.82
CA GLY A 97 9.96 -4.45 -12.24
C GLY A 97 8.47 -4.28 -11.96
N PRO A 98 7.80 -5.34 -11.48
CA PRO A 98 6.42 -5.23 -11.00
C PRO A 98 6.32 -4.17 -9.89
N SER A 99 5.21 -3.43 -9.89
CA SER A 99 4.91 -2.44 -8.86
C SER A 99 3.79 -2.94 -7.97
N LEU A 100 4.04 -2.98 -6.65
CA LEU A 100 3.00 -3.30 -5.67
C LEU A 100 2.08 -2.09 -5.54
N ILE A 101 0.84 -2.23 -5.99
CA ILE A 101 -0.17 -1.16 -5.93
C ILE A 101 -0.63 -0.98 -4.48
N GLY A 102 -0.97 -2.08 -3.83
CA GLY A 102 -1.49 -2.09 -2.47
C GLY A 102 -2.15 -3.43 -2.14
N SER A 103 -2.69 -3.53 -0.93
CA SER A 103 -3.49 -4.68 -0.50
C SER A 103 -4.87 -4.23 -0.03
N CYS A 104 -5.87 -5.09 -0.23
CA CYS A 104 -7.25 -4.87 0.20
C CYS A 104 -7.89 -6.24 0.47
N ASN A 105 -8.53 -6.44 1.62
CA ASN A 105 -9.20 -7.69 1.99
C ASN A 105 -8.32 -8.96 1.87
N GLY A 106 -7.01 -8.81 2.08
CA GLY A 106 -6.03 -9.89 1.94
C GLY A 106 -5.67 -10.28 0.50
N LEU A 107 -6.14 -9.51 -0.48
CA LEU A 107 -5.67 -9.55 -1.86
C LEU A 107 -4.61 -8.48 -2.09
N VAL A 108 -3.63 -8.77 -2.93
CA VAL A 108 -2.59 -7.84 -3.36
C VAL A 108 -2.78 -7.52 -4.83
N CYS A 109 -2.81 -6.24 -5.18
CA CYS A 109 -2.83 -5.78 -6.55
C CYS A 109 -1.42 -5.37 -7.00
N ILE A 110 -1.04 -5.80 -8.20
CA ILE A 110 0.31 -5.67 -8.72
C ILE A 110 0.19 -5.20 -10.17
N SER A 111 0.83 -4.08 -10.54
CA SER A 111 0.99 -3.76 -11.96
C SER A 111 2.25 -4.41 -12.49
N THR A 112 2.18 -4.89 -13.71
CA THR A 112 3.35 -5.43 -14.40
C THR A 112 3.95 -4.40 -15.36
N PRO A 113 5.11 -4.67 -15.95
CA PRO A 113 5.65 -3.83 -17.04
C PRO A 113 4.83 -3.90 -18.33
N LEU A 114 3.95 -4.91 -18.47
CA LEU A 114 2.95 -4.95 -19.52
C LEU A 114 1.72 -4.14 -19.07
N PRO A 115 0.80 -3.75 -19.98
CA PRO A 115 -0.48 -3.15 -19.59
C PRO A 115 -1.40 -4.22 -18.97
N SER A 116 -0.97 -4.79 -17.85
CA SER A 116 -1.68 -5.80 -17.08
C SER A 116 -1.59 -5.57 -15.58
N LEU A 117 -2.64 -6.02 -14.90
CA LEU A 117 -2.76 -6.08 -13.46
C LEU A 117 -2.79 -7.53 -13.03
N ILE A 118 -2.13 -7.87 -11.93
CA ILE A 118 -2.23 -9.17 -11.29
C ILE A 118 -2.86 -8.98 -9.92
N ILE A 119 -3.93 -9.72 -9.67
CA ILE A 119 -4.47 -9.89 -8.32
C ILE A 119 -3.95 -11.20 -7.76
N PHE A 120 -3.36 -11.15 -6.58
CA PHE A 120 -2.74 -12.27 -5.90
C PHE A 120 -3.28 -12.41 -4.48
N ASN A 121 -3.73 -13.62 -4.12
CA ASN A 121 -3.97 -13.99 -2.74
C ASN A 121 -2.75 -14.79 -2.22
N PRO A 122 -1.90 -14.20 -1.36
CA PRO A 122 -0.70 -14.85 -0.83
C PRO A 122 -0.99 -16.03 0.12
N SER A 123 -2.18 -16.10 0.70
CA SER A 123 -2.57 -17.18 1.61
C SER A 123 -2.98 -18.44 0.86
N THR A 124 -3.73 -18.28 -0.23
CA THR A 124 -4.20 -19.39 -1.07
C THR A 124 -3.25 -19.73 -2.22
N GLY A 125 -2.35 -18.81 -2.57
CA GLY A 125 -1.48 -18.91 -3.75
C GLY A 125 -2.21 -18.61 -5.07
N SER A 126 -3.51 -18.35 -5.03
CA SER A 126 -4.31 -18.04 -6.22
C SER A 126 -3.92 -16.68 -6.79
N ASN A 127 -3.85 -16.58 -8.12
CA ASN A 127 -3.61 -15.33 -8.81
C ASN A 127 -4.37 -15.28 -10.13
N LYS A 128 -4.62 -14.08 -10.64
CA LYS A 128 -5.16 -13.83 -11.98
C LYS A 128 -4.51 -12.60 -12.57
N GLU A 129 -4.02 -12.73 -13.80
CA GLU A 129 -3.55 -11.61 -14.61
C GLU A 129 -4.71 -11.09 -15.48
N ILE A 130 -4.81 -9.78 -15.58
CA ILE A 130 -5.82 -9.04 -16.35
C ILE A 130 -5.05 -8.12 -17.28
N ILE A 131 -5.04 -8.46 -18.56
CA ILE A 131 -4.46 -7.61 -19.61
C ILE A 131 -5.52 -6.57 -19.99
N HIS A 132 -5.15 -5.30 -19.94
CA HIS A 132 -6.11 -4.22 -20.15
C HIS A 132 -5.81 -3.30 -21.34
N GLY A 133 -4.89 -3.69 -22.23
CA GLY A 133 -4.67 -3.12 -23.57
C GLY A 133 -4.22 -1.64 -23.66
N ARG A 134 -4.52 -0.82 -22.65
CA ARG A 134 -4.14 0.58 -22.53
C ARG A 134 -2.71 0.69 -22.02
N ASN A 135 -1.77 0.88 -22.93
CA ASN A 135 -0.42 1.36 -22.64
C ASN A 135 -0.31 2.84 -23.08
N ARG A 136 -0.71 3.76 -22.20
CA ARG A 136 -0.49 5.20 -22.41
C ARG A 136 0.65 5.67 -21.51
N SER A 137 1.85 5.16 -21.72
CA SER A 137 3.05 5.81 -21.17
C SER A 137 3.49 6.92 -22.13
N LEU A 138 3.00 8.14 -21.93
CA LEU A 138 3.57 9.30 -22.61
C LEU A 138 5.00 9.50 -22.07
N LEU A 139 5.96 9.90 -22.92
CA LEU A 139 7.32 10.21 -22.46
C LEU A 139 7.25 11.28 -21.35
N GLY A 140 7.97 11.03 -20.25
CA GLY A 140 7.95 11.92 -19.08
C GLY A 140 6.72 11.76 -18.18
N SER A 141 5.80 10.84 -18.45
CA SER A 141 4.61 10.64 -17.61
C SER A 141 4.90 9.83 -16.34
N GLY A 142 4.35 10.29 -15.21
CA GLY A 142 4.33 9.54 -13.96
C GLY A 142 2.99 8.83 -13.80
N THR A 143 2.99 7.51 -13.55
CA THR A 143 1.78 6.74 -13.28
C THR A 143 1.74 6.27 -11.83
N LYS A 144 0.61 6.48 -11.16
CA LYS A 144 0.33 5.96 -9.82
C LYS A 144 -0.97 5.20 -9.80
N TYR A 145 -1.06 4.27 -8.88
CA TYR A 145 -2.23 3.43 -8.73
C TYR A 145 -2.82 3.51 -7.33
N GLY A 146 -4.07 3.09 -7.22
CA GLY A 146 -4.78 2.84 -5.98
C GLY A 146 -5.56 1.53 -6.10
N PHE A 147 -5.63 0.73 -5.06
CA PHE A 147 -6.42 -0.51 -5.06
C PHE A 147 -7.29 -0.57 -3.82
N GLY A 148 -8.56 -0.90 -4.00
CA GLY A 148 -9.50 -1.02 -2.90
C GLY A 148 -10.79 -1.74 -3.30
N PHE A 149 -11.77 -1.69 -2.42
CA PHE A 149 -13.04 -2.38 -2.52
C PHE A 149 -14.18 -1.41 -2.22
N ASP A 150 -15.10 -1.32 -3.18
CA ASP A 150 -16.38 -0.66 -3.06
C ASP A 150 -17.37 -1.69 -2.50
N ASP A 151 -17.63 -1.61 -1.20
CA ASP A 151 -18.53 -2.48 -0.46
C ASP A 151 -20.02 -2.19 -0.73
N ILE A 152 -20.36 -1.00 -1.22
CA ILE A 152 -21.74 -0.68 -1.64
C ILE A 152 -22.09 -1.46 -2.90
N ASN A 153 -21.18 -1.46 -3.87
CA ASN A 153 -21.37 -2.13 -5.15
C ASN A 153 -20.71 -3.50 -5.22
N ASP A 154 -20.20 -4.06 -4.12
CA ASP A 154 -19.47 -5.34 -4.05
C ASP A 154 -18.52 -5.52 -5.24
N ASP A 155 -17.57 -4.59 -5.35
CA ASP A 155 -16.65 -4.49 -6.49
C ASP A 155 -15.26 -4.09 -6.05
N TYR A 156 -14.26 -4.83 -6.52
CA TYR A 156 -12.88 -4.37 -6.41
C TYR A 156 -12.62 -3.34 -7.49
N LYS A 157 -11.84 -2.32 -7.16
CA LYS A 157 -11.50 -1.26 -8.10
C LYS A 157 -10.03 -0.90 -8.04
N VAL A 158 -9.49 -0.52 -9.19
CA VAL A 158 -8.14 0.05 -9.30
C VAL A 158 -8.25 1.43 -9.90
N VAL A 159 -7.72 2.44 -9.21
CA VAL A 159 -7.58 3.80 -9.73
C VAL A 159 -6.20 3.91 -10.38
N ARG A 160 -6.12 4.52 -11.55
CA ARG A 160 -4.88 4.89 -12.22
C ARG A 160 -4.86 6.40 -12.42
N LEU A 161 -3.78 7.02 -11.96
CA LEU A 161 -3.48 8.43 -12.16
C LEU A 161 -2.26 8.52 -13.09
N THR A 162 -2.42 9.15 -14.25
CA THR A 162 -1.31 9.40 -15.18
C THR A 162 -1.16 10.90 -15.37
N SER A 163 0.00 11.45 -14.99
CA SER A 163 0.33 12.86 -15.26
C SER A 163 1.38 12.95 -16.35
N ALA A 164 1.08 13.68 -17.42
CA ALA A 164 2.05 14.07 -18.43
C ALA A 164 2.52 15.51 -18.16
N TYR A 165 3.84 15.69 -18.18
CA TYR A 165 4.46 17.01 -18.05
C TYR A 165 4.91 17.47 -19.44
N PRO A 166 4.41 18.60 -19.96
CA PRO A 166 4.88 19.12 -21.24
C PRO A 166 6.38 19.39 -21.18
N ILE A 167 7.09 19.06 -22.26
CA ILE A 167 8.56 19.10 -22.35
C ILE A 167 9.07 20.54 -22.59
N ASP A 168 8.18 21.50 -22.88
CA ASP A 168 8.57 22.88 -23.17
C ASP A 168 9.10 23.62 -21.93
N LEU A 169 10.31 24.16 -22.08
CA LEU A 169 11.18 24.78 -21.07
C LEU A 169 10.69 26.15 -20.53
N ASP A 170 9.40 26.46 -20.63
CA ASP A 170 8.84 27.65 -20.00
C ASP A 170 8.49 27.35 -18.55
N LEU A 171 9.45 27.66 -17.67
CA LEU A 171 9.51 27.40 -16.22
C LEU A 171 8.29 27.87 -15.37
N TYR A 172 7.25 28.45 -15.98
CA TYR A 172 6.19 29.19 -15.28
C TYR A 172 4.75 28.71 -15.57
N LYS A 173 4.53 27.66 -16.37
CA LYS A 173 3.19 27.06 -16.58
C LYS A 173 3.19 25.54 -16.47
N PHE A 174 3.39 25.03 -15.25
CA PHE A 174 3.23 23.61 -14.92
C PHE A 174 1.75 23.24 -14.74
N GLU A 175 0.96 23.19 -15.82
CA GLU A 175 -0.30 22.43 -15.78
C GLU A 175 -0.01 21.01 -16.25
N ALA A 176 0.04 20.08 -15.29
CA ALA A 176 0.15 18.67 -15.62
C ALA A 176 -1.18 18.21 -16.22
N ILE A 177 -1.15 17.58 -17.39
CA ILE A 177 -2.34 16.91 -17.90
C ILE A 177 -2.49 15.62 -17.10
N ARG A 178 -3.52 15.56 -16.23
CA ARG A 178 -3.83 14.39 -15.43
C ARG A 178 -5.04 13.65 -15.98
N GLU A 179 -4.81 12.39 -16.36
CA GLU A 179 -5.89 11.44 -16.62
C GLU A 179 -6.12 10.59 -15.36
N VAL A 180 -7.38 10.41 -14.99
CA VAL A 180 -7.82 9.55 -13.89
C VAL A 180 -8.75 8.48 -14.45
N GLU A 181 -8.38 7.22 -14.27
CA GLU A 181 -9.17 6.09 -14.73
C GLU A 181 -9.46 5.13 -13.58
N VAL A 182 -10.63 4.50 -13.60
CA VAL A 182 -11.02 3.49 -12.63
C VAL A 182 -11.35 2.19 -13.35
N TYR A 183 -10.62 1.12 -13.02
CA TYR A 183 -10.94 -0.23 -13.44
C TYR A 183 -11.93 -0.84 -12.46
N SER A 184 -13.08 -1.30 -12.96
CA SER A 184 -14.02 -2.12 -12.20
C SER A 184 -13.80 -3.58 -12.51
N PHE A 185 -13.63 -4.41 -11.48
CA PHE A 185 -13.47 -5.85 -11.67
C PHE A 185 -14.77 -6.51 -12.08
N ARG A 186 -15.90 -5.99 -11.60
CA ARG A 186 -17.25 -6.40 -12.00
C ARG A 186 -17.47 -6.18 -13.49
N SER A 187 -17.21 -4.98 -13.98
CA SER A 187 -17.47 -4.59 -15.38
C SER A 187 -16.38 -5.08 -16.34
N GLY A 188 -15.14 -5.19 -15.86
CA GLY A 188 -13.99 -5.64 -16.62
C GLY A 188 -13.32 -4.56 -17.49
N TYR A 189 -13.70 -3.29 -17.37
CA TYR A 189 -13.15 -2.19 -18.17
C TYR A 189 -12.74 -0.97 -17.32
N TRP A 190 -12.01 -0.06 -17.96
CA TRP A 190 -11.56 1.21 -17.39
C TRP A 190 -12.49 2.35 -17.77
N ASP A 191 -13.05 3.02 -16.77
CA ASP A 191 -13.80 4.27 -16.92
C ASP A 191 -12.88 5.47 -16.74
N LEU A 192 -12.99 6.46 -17.63
CA LEU A 192 -12.34 7.76 -17.45
C LEU A 192 -13.22 8.61 -16.53
N ILE A 193 -12.61 9.23 -15.52
CA ILE A 193 -13.31 10.05 -14.53
C ILE A 193 -12.66 11.43 -14.48
N GLU A 194 -13.43 12.44 -14.10
CA GLU A 194 -12.90 13.78 -13.86
C GLU A 194 -11.80 13.74 -12.78
N GLY A 195 -10.61 14.20 -13.18
CA GLY A 195 -9.44 14.27 -12.32
C GLY A 195 -9.41 15.58 -11.52
N PRO A 196 -8.87 15.56 -10.29
CA PRO A 196 -8.75 16.75 -9.49
C PRO A 196 -7.36 17.37 -9.73
N TYR A 197 -7.20 18.62 -9.30
CA TYR A 197 -5.89 19.20 -9.01
C TYR A 197 -4.88 19.18 -10.18
N ASN A 198 -5.28 19.50 -11.42
CA ASN A 198 -4.38 19.48 -12.59
C ASN A 198 -3.11 20.36 -12.42
N GLN A 199 -3.14 21.32 -11.51
CA GLN A 199 -2.01 22.20 -11.17
C GLN A 199 -1.08 21.62 -10.10
N ASP A 200 -1.48 20.57 -9.40
CA ASP A 200 -0.67 19.96 -8.35
C ASP A 200 0.21 18.86 -8.95
N LEU A 201 1.47 18.75 -8.52
CA LEU A 201 2.43 17.77 -9.05
C LEU A 201 2.31 16.44 -8.29
N MET A 202 2.35 15.34 -9.04
CA MET A 202 2.44 14.01 -8.46
C MET A 202 3.87 13.71 -8.01
N MET A 203 4.00 13.25 -6.78
CA MET A 203 5.30 12.91 -6.22
C MET A 203 5.83 11.60 -6.80
N ARG A 204 7.16 11.50 -6.93
CA ARG A 204 7.81 10.31 -7.50
C ARG A 204 7.59 9.06 -6.64
N THR A 205 7.29 9.20 -5.34
CA THR A 205 7.27 8.09 -4.38
C THR A 205 5.85 7.76 -3.92
N GLU A 206 5.58 6.46 -3.68
CA GLU A 206 4.31 5.86 -3.24
C GLU A 206 3.16 5.72 -4.26
N ASN A 207 2.45 4.59 -4.20
CA ASN A 207 1.09 4.41 -4.73
C ASN A 207 0.08 4.87 -3.66
N GLY A 208 -1.22 4.71 -3.94
CA GLY A 208 -2.29 5.17 -3.06
C GLY A 208 -2.35 4.45 -1.73
N ALA A 209 -2.50 5.20 -0.66
CA ALA A 209 -2.68 4.73 0.71
C ALA A 209 -4.17 4.44 0.98
N LEU A 210 -4.49 3.20 1.36
CA LEU A 210 -5.87 2.75 1.50
C LEU A 210 -6.36 2.78 2.96
N ILE A 211 -7.48 3.45 3.21
CA ILE A 211 -8.21 3.47 4.48
C ILE A 211 -9.62 2.92 4.25
N ASP A 212 -10.14 2.19 5.24
CA ASP A 212 -11.50 1.62 5.24
C ASP A 212 -11.86 0.82 3.98
N ASN A 213 -10.85 0.23 3.32
CA ASN A 213 -10.94 -0.46 2.05
C ASN A 213 -11.44 0.36 0.83
N HIS A 214 -12.09 1.51 1.00
CA HIS A 214 -12.68 2.27 -0.11
C HIS A 214 -12.07 3.68 -0.32
N LEU A 215 -11.31 4.21 0.64
CA LEU A 215 -10.74 5.56 0.58
C LEU A 215 -9.27 5.47 0.21
N VAL A 216 -8.92 5.89 -1.00
CA VAL A 216 -7.54 5.86 -1.50
C VAL A 216 -6.94 7.26 -1.50
N HIS A 217 -5.76 7.40 -0.92
CA HIS A 217 -5.13 8.70 -0.70
C HIS A 217 -3.80 8.83 -1.43
N TRP A 218 -3.52 10.03 -1.92
CA TRP A 218 -2.21 10.40 -2.46
C TRP A 218 -1.78 11.76 -1.93
N ARG A 219 -0.46 11.96 -1.83
CA ARG A 219 0.12 13.27 -1.62
C ARG A 219 0.43 13.94 -2.95
N PHE A 220 0.09 15.23 -3.06
CA PHE A 220 0.41 16.07 -4.20
C PHE A 220 1.16 17.31 -3.72
N TRP A 221 2.09 17.83 -4.52
CA TRP A 221 2.69 19.14 -4.27
C TRP A 221 1.86 20.20 -4.99
N SER A 222 1.21 21.10 -4.24
CA SER A 222 0.43 22.17 -4.85
C SER A 222 1.32 23.35 -5.20
N VAL A 223 1.45 23.63 -6.49
CA VAL A 223 2.28 24.74 -7.00
C VAL A 223 1.71 26.08 -6.56
N SER A 224 0.38 26.23 -6.58
CA SER A 224 -0.30 27.48 -6.22
C SER A 224 -0.20 27.82 -4.73
N TYR A 225 -0.25 26.80 -3.85
CA TYR A 225 -0.11 26.99 -2.41
C TYR A 225 1.33 26.85 -1.89
N GLY A 226 2.27 26.40 -2.72
CA GLY A 226 3.65 26.14 -2.31
C GLY A 226 3.78 25.10 -1.19
N ARG A 227 2.85 24.13 -1.12
CA ARG A 227 2.81 23.12 -0.03
C ARG A 227 2.16 21.83 -0.49
N PHE A 228 2.37 20.75 0.27
CA PHE A 228 1.69 19.49 0.04
C PHE A 228 0.18 19.56 0.32
N ARG A 229 -0.56 18.69 -0.37
CA ARG A 229 -1.98 18.37 -0.12
C ARG A 229 -2.17 16.86 -0.13
N ILE A 230 -3.17 16.39 0.62
CA ILE A 230 -3.61 15.00 0.57
C ILE A 230 -4.95 14.97 -0.15
N GLY A 231 -4.99 14.34 -1.32
CA GLY A 231 -6.23 14.06 -2.02
C GLY A 231 -6.72 12.66 -1.69
N CYS A 232 -8.02 12.53 -1.45
CA CYS A 232 -8.71 11.25 -1.24
C CYS A 232 -9.67 10.99 -2.39
N PHE A 233 -9.63 9.78 -2.94
CA PHE A 233 -10.62 9.26 -3.88
C PHE A 233 -11.47 8.18 -3.20
N ASP A 234 -12.77 8.39 -3.17
CA ASP A 234 -13.74 7.43 -2.66
C ASP A 234 -14.20 6.48 -3.78
N LEU A 235 -13.83 5.20 -3.67
CA LEU A 235 -14.17 4.17 -4.64
C LEU A 235 -15.67 3.89 -4.75
N ARG A 236 -16.48 4.24 -3.75
CA ARG A 236 -17.93 3.98 -3.72
C ARG A 236 -18.70 4.85 -4.71
N ASN A 237 -18.32 6.11 -4.80
CA ASN A 237 -19.02 7.13 -5.58
C ASN A 237 -18.13 7.79 -6.65
N ASN A 238 -16.87 7.37 -6.73
CA ASN A 238 -15.85 7.92 -7.63
C ASN A 238 -15.63 9.43 -7.47
N ARG A 239 -15.62 9.93 -6.23
CA ARG A 239 -15.44 11.36 -5.94
C ARG A 239 -14.15 11.66 -5.21
N TRP A 240 -13.65 12.87 -5.44
CA TRP A 240 -12.48 13.41 -4.78
C TRP A 240 -12.86 14.28 -3.59
N SER A 241 -12.00 14.26 -2.58
CA SER A 241 -12.05 15.15 -1.43
C SER A 241 -10.62 15.49 -0.97
N ASP A 242 -10.50 16.53 -0.16
CA ASP A 242 -9.24 16.89 0.52
C ASP A 242 -9.22 16.30 1.92
N VAL A 243 -8.02 15.90 2.36
CA VAL A 243 -7.76 15.48 3.74
C VAL A 243 -6.77 16.46 4.38
N PRO A 244 -7.02 16.96 5.60
CA PRO A 244 -6.16 17.95 6.23
C PRO A 244 -4.78 17.38 6.59
N LEU A 245 -3.75 18.21 6.46
CA LEU A 245 -2.42 17.97 7.01
C LEU A 245 -2.34 18.37 8.50
N PRO A 246 -1.33 17.88 9.26
CA PRO A 246 -1.10 18.30 10.64
C PRO A 246 -0.96 19.81 10.78
N VAL A 247 -1.50 20.39 11.86
CA VAL A 247 -1.52 21.85 12.12
C VAL A 247 -0.12 22.47 12.05
N ASN A 248 0.90 21.75 12.51
CA ASN A 248 2.29 22.24 12.58
C ASN A 248 3.12 21.93 11.33
N TYR A 249 2.51 21.37 10.28
CA TYR A 249 3.21 21.17 9.02
C TYR A 249 3.24 22.48 8.23
N LEU A 250 4.34 23.21 8.34
CA LEU A 250 4.64 24.43 7.57
C LEU A 250 5.57 24.15 6.38
N GLY A 251 5.58 22.94 5.84
CA GLY A 251 6.62 22.49 4.91
C GLY A 251 6.76 23.38 3.67
N ASN A 252 7.75 24.28 3.71
CA ASN A 252 8.16 25.19 2.65
C ASN A 252 9.18 24.54 1.69
N GLY A 253 9.61 23.29 1.96
CA GLY A 253 10.60 22.58 1.16
C GLY A 253 9.99 21.69 0.09
N SER A 254 10.36 21.93 -1.17
CA SER A 254 10.01 21.07 -2.31
C SER A 254 10.98 19.89 -2.45
N ASP A 255 10.47 18.66 -2.59
CA ASP A 255 11.26 17.48 -3.01
C ASP A 255 11.80 17.61 -4.45
N CYS A 256 11.24 18.53 -5.23
CA CYS A 256 11.68 18.86 -6.58
C CYS A 256 12.88 19.82 -6.48
N GLY A 257 14.03 19.42 -7.01
CA GLY A 257 15.27 20.22 -7.03
C GLY A 257 15.20 21.46 -7.93
N GLY A 258 14.23 22.34 -7.69
CA GLY A 258 14.02 23.58 -8.42
C GLY A 258 13.23 24.58 -7.57
N VAL A 259 13.96 25.57 -7.05
CA VAL A 259 13.53 26.94 -6.72
C VAL A 259 12.15 27.08 -6.07
N GLY A 260 12.06 26.82 -4.77
CA GLY A 260 11.07 27.46 -3.89
C GLY A 260 11.71 28.67 -3.22
N HIS A 261 11.52 29.88 -3.79
CA HIS A 261 11.71 31.11 -3.04
C HIS A 261 10.45 31.32 -2.17
N CYS A 262 10.55 31.14 -0.86
CA CYS A 262 9.54 31.63 0.07
C CYS A 262 10.18 32.07 1.40
N GLY A 263 10.06 33.36 1.69
CA GLY A 263 9.86 33.96 3.02
C GLY A 263 10.82 33.58 4.16
N ASP A 264 11.60 34.56 4.59
CA ASP A 264 12.09 34.63 5.96
C ASP A 264 10.96 34.29 6.95
N HIS A 265 11.27 33.50 7.98
CA HIS A 265 10.60 33.35 9.29
C HIS A 265 10.34 31.91 9.78
N SER A 266 10.95 30.87 9.18
CA SER A 266 11.11 29.59 9.88
C SER A 266 12.54 29.08 9.78
N ASP A 267 13.26 29.08 10.90
CA ASP A 267 14.63 28.54 10.99
C ASP A 267 14.70 27.02 10.72
N GLU A 268 13.58 26.28 10.73
CA GLU A 268 13.52 24.84 10.52
C GLU A 268 13.03 24.44 9.12
N LEU A 269 13.92 23.85 8.32
CA LEU A 269 13.60 23.32 7.00
C LEU A 269 13.04 21.89 7.12
N ILE A 270 11.71 21.76 7.19
CA ILE A 270 11.01 20.46 7.33
C ILE A 270 10.45 20.00 5.97
N ILE A 271 10.71 18.75 5.59
CA ILE A 271 10.19 18.13 4.36
C ILE A 271 9.35 16.88 4.66
N LEU A 272 8.30 16.65 3.87
CA LEU A 272 7.48 15.43 3.91
C LEU A 272 8.14 14.32 3.06
N VAL A 273 8.70 13.31 3.72
CA VAL A 273 9.49 12.26 3.05
C VAL A 273 8.71 10.97 2.79
N TYR A 274 7.57 10.78 3.44
CA TYR A 274 6.72 9.60 3.26
C TYR A 274 5.26 9.90 3.59
N PHE A 275 4.35 9.30 2.83
CA PHE A 275 2.92 9.22 3.12
C PHE A 275 2.42 7.78 2.96
N GLY A 276 1.58 7.32 3.88
CA GLY A 276 1.10 5.95 3.84
C GLY A 276 0.10 5.63 4.95
N VAL A 277 0.02 4.35 5.29
CA VAL A 277 -0.87 3.81 6.33
C VAL A 277 -0.03 3.05 7.35
N LEU A 278 -0.28 3.31 8.62
CA LEU A 278 0.28 2.55 9.73
C LEU A 278 -0.87 2.21 10.68
N ASP A 279 -1.11 0.91 10.90
CA ASP A 279 -2.14 0.42 11.82
C ASP A 279 -3.53 1.03 11.53
N GLU A 280 -3.94 0.97 10.26
CA GLU A 280 -5.23 1.48 9.75
C GLU A 280 -5.42 3.01 9.85
N CYS A 281 -4.40 3.75 10.29
CA CYS A 281 -4.40 5.20 10.29
C CYS A 281 -3.52 5.76 9.17
N LEU A 282 -3.92 6.91 8.60
CA LEU A 282 -3.01 7.67 7.75
C LEU A 282 -1.79 8.11 8.56
N CYS A 283 -0.61 7.96 7.97
CA CYS A 283 0.63 8.40 8.59
C CYS A 283 1.52 9.16 7.60
N LEU A 284 2.37 10.01 8.16
CA LEU A 284 3.37 10.75 7.42
C LEU A 284 4.69 10.79 8.19
N LEU A 285 5.80 10.79 7.45
CA LEU A 285 7.12 11.09 8.02
C LEU A 285 7.60 12.44 7.53
N THR A 286 8.06 13.26 8.47
CA THR A 286 8.73 14.52 8.16
C THR A 286 10.18 14.47 8.60
N GLU A 287 11.10 14.95 7.78
CA GLU A 287 12.53 15.10 8.13
C GLU A 287 12.84 16.56 8.42
N ASN A 288 13.54 16.82 9.52
CA ASN A 288 14.09 18.14 9.81
C ASN A 288 15.51 18.21 9.20
N LEU A 289 15.70 19.02 8.16
CA LEU A 289 16.97 19.10 7.45
C LEU A 289 18.08 19.80 8.26
N ASN A 290 17.75 20.50 9.35
CA ASN A 290 18.75 21.00 10.30
C ASN A 290 19.28 19.88 11.21
N ARG A 291 18.54 18.79 11.36
CA ARG A 291 18.86 17.61 12.17
C ARG A 291 18.78 16.36 11.31
N MET A 292 19.71 16.29 10.36
CA MET A 292 19.82 15.18 9.41
C MET A 292 19.71 13.80 10.09
N GLY A 293 18.82 12.95 9.55
CA GLY A 293 18.58 11.61 10.08
C GLY A 293 17.55 11.53 11.21
N GLU A 294 16.93 12.64 11.61
CA GLU A 294 15.76 12.68 12.49
C GLU A 294 14.45 12.78 11.71
N TYR A 295 13.57 11.80 11.91
CA TYR A 295 12.28 11.70 11.25
C TYR A 295 11.15 11.70 12.26
N ASP A 296 10.20 12.61 12.12
CA ASP A 296 9.00 12.65 12.93
C ASP A 296 7.88 11.88 12.26
N LEU A 297 7.42 10.82 12.91
CA LEU A 297 6.28 10.02 12.49
C LEU A 297 4.99 10.60 13.08
N TRP A 298 4.10 11.03 12.21
CA TRP A 298 2.78 11.53 12.58
C TRP A 298 1.70 10.55 12.14
N VAL A 299 0.63 10.45 12.93
CA VAL A 299 -0.51 9.56 12.67
C VAL A 299 -1.80 10.34 12.92
N MET A 300 -2.76 10.23 12.00
CA MET A 300 -4.11 10.78 12.14
C MET A 300 -4.95 9.80 12.96
N LYS A 301 -5.28 10.13 14.22
CA LYS A 301 -6.00 9.23 15.13
C LYS A 301 -7.49 9.13 14.82
N GLU A 302 -8.08 10.21 14.33
CA GLU A 302 -9.46 10.26 13.89
C GLU A 302 -9.48 10.71 12.44
N TYR A 303 -9.95 9.82 11.56
CA TYR A 303 -9.91 10.07 10.12
C TYR A 303 -10.64 11.38 9.76
N GLY A 304 -9.99 12.21 8.95
CA GLY A 304 -10.52 13.50 8.49
C GLY A 304 -10.44 14.65 9.51
N VAL A 305 -10.12 14.38 10.79
CA VAL A 305 -10.05 15.40 11.84
C VAL A 305 -8.64 15.97 11.92
N LYS A 306 -8.47 17.26 11.58
CA LYS A 306 -7.16 17.92 11.51
C LYS A 306 -6.42 17.92 12.85
N GLU A 307 -7.14 18.13 13.94
CA GLU A 307 -6.60 18.22 15.30
C GLU A 307 -6.18 16.85 15.85
N SER A 308 -6.58 15.75 15.18
CA SER A 308 -6.24 14.38 15.60
C SER A 308 -4.86 13.90 15.13
N TRP A 309 -4.16 14.70 14.32
CA TRP A 309 -2.79 14.42 13.95
C TRP A 309 -1.88 14.53 15.18
N VAL A 310 -1.28 13.40 15.57
CA VAL A 310 -0.33 13.35 16.68
C VAL A 310 1.04 12.90 16.20
N LYS A 311 2.08 13.57 16.69
CA LYS A 311 3.45 13.09 16.57
C LYS A 311 3.60 11.87 17.48
N LEU A 312 3.78 10.71 16.86
CA LEU A 312 3.89 9.43 17.56
C LEU A 312 5.29 9.21 18.13
N VAL A 313 6.32 9.44 17.32
CA VAL A 313 7.73 9.19 17.68
C VAL A 313 8.68 9.99 16.77
N SER A 314 9.83 10.39 17.31
CA SER A 314 10.99 10.83 16.53
C SER A 314 11.95 9.65 16.34
N ILE A 315 12.10 9.22 15.10
CA ILE A 315 12.97 8.12 14.69
C ILE A 315 14.33 8.72 14.34
N SER A 316 15.37 8.31 15.06
CA SER A 316 16.75 8.65 14.72
C SER A 316 17.40 7.44 14.06
N LEU A 317 17.90 7.62 12.85
CA LEU A 317 18.61 6.59 12.09
C LEU A 317 20.02 7.06 11.78
N ALA A 318 21.02 6.29 12.23
CA ALA A 318 22.41 6.50 11.85
C ALA A 318 22.64 6.12 10.37
N ASP A 319 23.69 6.69 9.77
CA ASP A 319 24.18 6.39 8.41
C ASP A 319 23.14 6.57 7.29
N VAL A 320 22.22 7.52 7.47
CA VAL A 320 21.23 7.89 6.45
C VAL A 320 21.76 9.05 5.61
N HIS A 321 21.73 8.86 4.29
CA HIS A 321 22.14 9.89 3.34
C HIS A 321 20.94 10.78 3.00
N LEU A 322 21.21 12.02 2.57
CA LEU A 322 20.19 12.91 2.00
C LEU A 322 19.34 12.14 0.98
N ARG A 323 18.01 12.25 1.09
CA ARG A 323 17.00 11.62 0.20
C ARG A 323 16.83 10.10 0.35
N THR A 324 17.34 9.49 1.40
CA THR A 324 17.00 8.10 1.71
C THR A 324 15.51 7.99 1.99
N GLN A 325 14.77 7.21 1.21
CA GLN A 325 13.35 7.00 1.47
C GLN A 325 13.15 6.02 2.62
N ILE A 326 12.32 6.41 3.59
CA ILE A 326 11.97 5.62 4.75
C ILE A 326 10.46 5.41 4.75
N SER A 327 10.02 4.21 5.07
CA SER A 327 8.59 3.86 5.12
C SER A 327 8.32 3.02 6.36
N PRO A 328 7.56 3.53 7.34
CA PRO A 328 6.97 2.72 8.40
C PRO A 328 5.98 1.74 7.76
N LEU A 329 6.05 0.46 8.15
CA LEU A 329 5.25 -0.59 7.53
C LEU A 329 4.21 -1.18 8.50
N ALA A 330 4.62 -1.52 9.72
CA ALA A 330 3.77 -2.18 10.70
C ALA A 330 4.40 -2.13 12.10
N TYR A 331 3.62 -2.37 13.14
CA TYR A 331 4.14 -2.70 14.48
C TYR A 331 4.42 -4.20 14.62
N ALA A 332 5.32 -4.56 15.54
CA ALA A 332 5.46 -5.95 15.96
C ALA A 332 4.18 -6.46 16.63
N LYS A 333 3.90 -7.76 16.48
CA LYS A 333 2.68 -8.34 17.02
C LYS A 333 2.60 -8.19 18.54
N GLY A 334 1.47 -7.68 19.03
CA GLY A 334 1.23 -7.53 20.47
C GLY A 334 2.11 -6.47 21.16
N SER A 335 2.88 -5.68 20.41
CA SER A 335 3.71 -4.60 20.96
C SER A 335 3.75 -3.41 20.01
N ARG A 336 3.28 -2.25 20.49
CA ARG A 336 3.46 -0.96 19.79
C ARG A 336 4.82 -0.31 20.05
N ASN A 337 5.77 -1.03 20.64
CA ASN A 337 7.11 -0.53 20.94
C ASN A 337 8.14 -0.84 19.84
N GLU A 338 7.86 -1.78 18.94
CA GLU A 338 8.73 -2.09 17.81
C GLU A 338 8.01 -1.77 16.50
N LEU A 339 8.67 -0.98 15.65
CA LEU A 339 8.18 -0.55 14.34
C LEU A 339 9.01 -1.19 13.24
N LEU A 340 8.36 -1.84 12.28
CA LEU A 340 9.00 -2.30 11.06
C LEU A 340 9.17 -1.12 10.11
N ILE A 341 10.40 -0.87 9.69
CA ILE A 341 10.76 0.24 8.82
C ILE A 341 11.47 -0.31 7.58
N LEU A 342 11.01 0.10 6.40
CA LEU A 342 11.75 -0.05 5.16
C LEU A 342 12.63 1.17 4.94
N ARG A 343 13.92 0.94 4.72
CA ARG A 343 14.88 1.94 4.24
C ARG A 343 15.25 1.60 2.80
N LYS A 344 14.87 2.45 1.85
CA LYS A 344 15.21 2.28 0.44
C LYS A 344 16.53 2.98 0.15
N ASP A 345 17.61 2.22 0.30
CA ASP A 345 18.92 2.54 -0.24
C ASP A 345 19.19 1.70 -1.51
N SER A 346 20.46 1.61 -1.94
CA SER A 346 20.85 0.84 -3.14
C SER A 346 20.44 -0.63 -3.08
N LYS A 347 20.30 -1.24 -1.89
CA LYS A 347 19.88 -2.64 -1.72
C LYS A 347 18.47 -2.78 -1.14
N SER A 348 17.94 -1.74 -0.51
CA SER A 348 16.71 -1.75 0.28
C SER A 348 16.78 -2.73 1.45
N LYS A 349 16.53 -2.25 2.66
CA LYS A 349 16.63 -3.06 3.88
C LYS A 349 15.44 -2.80 4.79
N ILE A 350 15.02 -3.85 5.49
CA ILE A 350 13.93 -3.76 6.46
C ILE A 350 14.52 -3.95 7.86
N PHE A 351 14.13 -3.09 8.79
CA PHE A 351 14.61 -3.09 10.16
C PHE A 351 13.43 -3.07 11.12
N TRP A 352 13.60 -3.69 12.27
CA TRP A 352 12.79 -3.40 13.45
C TRP A 352 13.45 -2.27 14.22
N TYR A 353 12.69 -1.20 14.46
CA TYR A 353 13.09 -0.05 15.26
C TYR A 353 12.38 -0.12 16.61
N ASN A 354 13.15 -0.19 17.68
CA ASN A 354 12.61 -0.09 19.04
C ASN A 354 12.42 1.40 19.38
N ILE A 355 11.18 1.78 19.61
CA ILE A 355 10.76 3.17 19.88
C ILE A 355 11.31 3.67 21.24
N ARG A 356 11.41 2.80 22.24
CA ARG A 356 11.87 3.17 23.59
C ARG A 356 13.38 3.33 23.64
N ASP A 357 14.08 2.34 23.10
CA ASP A 357 15.54 2.25 23.19
C ASP A 357 16.22 2.99 22.03
N LYS A 358 15.45 3.40 21.01
CA LYS A 358 15.92 4.05 19.78
C LYS A 358 16.97 3.24 19.01
N THR A 359 16.83 1.92 19.04
CA THR A 359 17.76 0.98 18.39
C THR A 359 17.15 0.32 17.15
N CYS A 360 17.98 0.04 16.15
CA CYS A 360 17.62 -0.71 14.95
C CYS A 360 18.19 -2.14 15.00
N ARG A 361 17.37 -3.14 14.65
CA ARG A 361 17.83 -4.49 14.30
C ARG A 361 17.37 -4.86 12.90
N LEU A 362 18.25 -5.45 12.09
CA LEU A 362 17.88 -5.91 10.74
C LEU A 362 16.81 -7.02 10.85
N ALA A 363 15.77 -6.96 10.04
CA ALA A 363 14.80 -8.04 9.94
C ALA A 363 15.42 -9.23 9.20
N ASP A 364 15.30 -10.44 9.76
CA ASP A 364 15.84 -11.65 9.15
C ASP A 364 14.92 -12.14 8.02
N ILE A 365 15.19 -11.67 6.81
CA ILE A 365 14.42 -11.99 5.60
C ILE A 365 15.34 -12.71 4.62
N ARG A 366 15.11 -14.01 4.44
CA ARG A 366 15.93 -14.91 3.63
C ARG A 366 15.16 -15.41 2.41
N GLY A 367 15.90 -15.96 1.44
CA GLY A 367 15.31 -16.58 0.25
C GLY A 367 14.68 -15.61 -0.75
N VAL A 368 14.99 -14.30 -0.65
CA VAL A 368 14.55 -13.28 -1.60
C VAL A 368 15.74 -12.58 -2.23
N ALA A 369 15.63 -12.23 -3.51
CA ALA A 369 16.60 -11.35 -4.15
C ALA A 369 16.43 -9.90 -3.63
N PRO A 370 17.30 -8.96 -4.00
CA PRO A 370 17.06 -7.54 -3.73
C PRO A 370 15.66 -7.13 -4.19
N TYR A 371 14.94 -6.40 -3.34
CA TYR A 371 13.57 -5.96 -3.58
C TYR A 371 13.52 -4.43 -3.77
N SER A 372 12.40 -3.94 -4.30
CA SER A 372 12.17 -2.51 -4.56
C SER A 372 10.94 -1.97 -3.83
N MET A 373 9.94 -2.82 -3.60
CA MET A 373 8.67 -2.42 -2.99
C MET A 373 8.23 -3.44 -1.97
N VAL A 374 7.52 -2.92 -0.97
CA VAL A 374 7.05 -3.66 0.19
C VAL A 374 5.65 -3.17 0.54
N CYS A 375 4.75 -4.07 0.87
CA CYS A 375 3.49 -3.73 1.51
C CYS A 375 3.10 -4.78 2.55
N ILE A 376 2.17 -4.41 3.43
CA ILE A 376 1.54 -5.33 4.38
C ILE A 376 0.22 -5.82 3.79
N CYS A 377 -0.11 -7.08 4.05
CA CYS A 377 -1.34 -7.73 3.63
C CYS A 377 -1.88 -8.58 4.79
N LYS A 378 -3.19 -8.68 4.97
CA LYS A 378 -3.79 -9.66 5.89
C LYS A 378 -3.89 -11.02 5.19
N GLY A 379 -3.73 -12.11 5.93
CA GLY A 379 -4.05 -13.43 5.43
C GLY A 379 -5.57 -13.59 5.31
N SER A 380 -6.05 -14.15 4.19
CA SER A 380 -7.48 -14.29 3.95
C SER A 380 -7.81 -15.47 3.03
N LEU A 381 -9.05 -15.97 3.14
CA LEU A 381 -9.61 -16.97 2.24
C LEU A 381 -10.31 -16.36 1.02
N VAL A 382 -10.21 -15.04 0.84
CA VAL A 382 -10.93 -14.29 -0.20
C VAL A 382 -10.52 -14.78 -1.58
N GLY A 383 -11.51 -15.10 -2.41
CA GLY A 383 -11.29 -15.50 -3.80
C GLY A 383 -10.87 -14.32 -4.68
N ILE A 384 -10.17 -14.61 -5.77
CA ILE A 384 -9.85 -13.59 -6.77
C ILE A 384 -11.15 -13.11 -7.43
N PRO A 385 -11.40 -11.79 -7.53
CA PRO A 385 -12.60 -11.27 -8.19
C PRO A 385 -12.69 -11.74 -9.64
N ARG A 386 -13.90 -12.13 -10.06
CA ARG A 386 -14.19 -12.56 -11.43
C ARG A 386 -14.78 -11.39 -12.20
N CYS A 387 -14.26 -11.15 -13.40
CA CYS A 387 -14.93 -10.30 -14.38
C CYS A 387 -16.17 -11.03 -14.88
N LEU A 388 -17.33 -10.37 -14.87
CA LEU A 388 -18.58 -10.99 -15.32
C LEU A 388 -18.52 -11.43 -16.79
N PHE A 389 -17.63 -10.83 -17.59
CA PHE A 389 -17.52 -11.06 -19.03
C PHE A 389 -16.34 -11.92 -19.48
N SER A 390 -15.58 -12.58 -18.57
CA SER A 390 -14.43 -13.41 -18.99
C SER A 390 -14.78 -14.84 -19.46
N ASN A 391 -16.04 -15.10 -19.83
CA ASN A 391 -16.45 -16.34 -20.51
C ASN A 391 -16.81 -15.99 -21.96
N GLY A 392 -15.83 -16.01 -22.86
CA GLY A 392 -16.06 -15.74 -24.28
C GLY A 392 -14.78 -15.54 -25.06
N ALA A 393 -13.96 -16.58 -25.16
CA ALA A 393 -13.02 -16.80 -26.27
C ALA A 393 -12.68 -18.29 -26.34
#